data_AF-A0A6I1QYM1-F1
#
_entry.id   AF-A0A6I1QYM1-F1
#
_cell.length_a   1.000
_cell.length_b   1.000
_cell.length_c   1.000
_cell.angle_alpha   90.00
_cell.angle_beta   90.00
_cell.angle_gamma   90.00
#
_symmetry.space_group_name_H-M   'P 1'
#
loop_
_entity.id
_entity.type
_entity.pdbx_description
1 polymer ?
#
loop_
_entity_poly.entity_id
_entity_poly.type
_entity_poly.pdbx_seq_one_letter_code
_entity_poly.pdbx_strand_id
1 'polypeptide(L)'
;MVSARTKGNNGSLNDAVEELEKIFVGGINRLKAAVSNDQAVVANEAQHAEQAIEGLKANITVLEARLRETEDTVHRKDAASHEMEENLSTEIRDLQSVVKKKEEALESRESDVNDLKSKIDVLVEQVSQSELAIQQTKGEAASEAQHAEQAIEGLKIKIATLQAQLSQTKQIFAGIDSTIKGPDQDRNRQAIDLHAQLKPRTNGIKNSKAEALVGIKAQAISTVVAGEQLKTGEEKPTTSHFQAAGVTSIVTEAARETVSHDTFDRMIAEFSKLTNVMGSIASLIVRDHVRAFDESMENFPQTRLKKLLESLSKEISDDKLKADFCERFGKV
;
A
#
# COMPACT_ATOMS: atom_id res chain seq x y z
N MET A 1 122.72 41.00 103.38
CA MET A 1 121.79 39.87 103.14
C MET A 1 120.46 40.44 102.67
N VAL A 2 119.99 40.00 101.49
CA VAL A 2 118.58 39.82 101.11
C VAL A 2 117.71 41.09 101.11
N SER A 3 117.42 41.76 99.99
CA SER A 3 116.70 41.36 98.75
C SER A 3 115.24 40.91 98.96
N ALA A 4 114.33 41.55 98.22
CA ALA A 4 112.90 41.27 97.99
C ALA A 4 111.85 41.79 98.99
N ARG A 5 111.36 43.01 98.71
CA ARG A 5 109.96 43.35 98.30
C ARG A 5 108.95 42.21 98.53
N THR A 6 107.87 42.40 99.29
CA THR A 6 106.57 42.84 98.76
C THR A 6 105.73 43.63 99.78
N LYS A 7 105.21 44.77 99.31
CA LYS A 7 104.21 45.61 99.98
C LYS A 7 102.87 44.87 99.91
N GLY A 8 102.35 44.41 101.05
CA GLY A 8 101.11 43.63 101.14
C GLY A 8 99.91 44.42 100.65
N ASN A 9 99.43 44.10 99.45
CA ASN A 9 98.39 44.80 98.68
C ASN A 9 96.99 44.26 99.03
N ASN A 10 96.64 44.21 100.32
CA ASN A 10 95.44 43.50 100.81
C ASN A 10 94.09 44.16 100.41
N GLY A 11 94.07 45.44 100.05
CA GLY A 11 92.87 46.11 99.49
C GLY A 11 92.56 45.69 98.05
N SER A 12 93.59 45.47 97.22
CA SER A 12 93.45 45.12 95.80
C SER A 12 92.87 43.72 95.55
N LEU A 13 93.00 42.80 96.51
CA LEU A 13 92.49 41.44 96.40
C LEU A 13 91.01 41.37 96.77
N ASN A 14 90.56 42.21 97.72
CA ASN A 14 89.16 42.35 98.08
C ASN A 14 88.34 43.00 96.95
N ASP A 15 88.87 44.06 96.33
CA ASP A 15 88.23 44.72 95.19
C ASP A 15 88.10 43.78 93.97
N ALA A 16 89.13 42.95 93.71
CA ALA A 16 89.10 41.95 92.64
C ALA A 16 88.09 40.82 92.91
N VAL A 17 87.90 40.43 94.18
CA VAL A 17 86.88 39.44 94.58
C VAL A 17 85.48 40.02 94.43
N GLU A 18 85.26 41.28 94.80
CA GLU A 18 83.97 41.97 94.63
C GLU A 18 83.63 42.18 93.13
N GLU A 19 84.63 42.50 92.30
CA GLU A 19 84.47 42.59 90.85
C GLU A 19 84.13 41.22 90.23
N LEU A 20 84.79 40.15 90.69
CA LEU A 20 84.50 38.78 90.28
C LEU A 20 83.07 38.37 90.70
N GLU A 21 82.67 38.65 91.93
CA GLU A 21 81.31 38.40 92.43
C GLU A 21 80.26 39.12 91.59
N LYS A 22 80.49 40.40 91.26
CA LYS A 22 79.61 41.18 90.38
C LYS A 22 79.52 40.60 88.97
N ILE A 23 80.64 40.11 88.41
CA ILE A 23 80.67 39.43 87.11
C ILE A 23 79.91 38.11 87.16
N PHE A 24 80.11 37.30 88.21
CA PHE A 24 79.41 36.03 88.41
C PHE A 24 77.90 36.23 88.57
N VAL A 25 77.48 37.13 89.45
CA VAL A 25 76.07 37.46 89.66
C VAL A 25 75.46 38.02 88.36
N GLY A 26 76.18 38.92 87.67
CA GLY A 26 75.77 39.43 86.36
C GLY A 26 75.65 38.34 85.30
N GLY A 27 76.58 37.38 85.27
CA GLY A 27 76.59 36.23 84.38
C GLY A 27 75.42 35.28 84.64
N ILE A 28 75.15 34.95 85.90
CA ILE A 28 74.01 34.12 86.33
C ILE A 28 72.70 34.78 85.92
N ASN A 29 72.55 36.10 86.13
CA ASN A 29 71.33 36.81 85.75
C ASN A 29 71.11 36.82 84.23
N ARG A 30 72.18 37.03 83.43
CA ARG A 30 72.09 36.93 81.96
C ARG A 30 71.72 35.52 81.51
N LEU A 31 72.33 34.48 82.09
CA LEU A 31 72.00 33.09 81.77
C LEU A 31 70.56 32.78 82.13
N LYS A 32 70.09 33.22 83.29
CA LYS A 32 68.69 33.03 83.73
C LYS A 32 67.71 33.70 82.77
N ALA A 33 68.02 34.90 82.29
CA ALA A 33 67.19 35.60 81.30
C ALA A 33 67.19 34.86 79.95
N ALA A 34 68.34 34.41 79.47
CA ALA A 34 68.45 33.63 78.24
C ALA A 34 67.66 32.31 78.32
N VAL A 35 67.82 31.55 79.40
CA VAL A 35 67.07 30.31 79.64
C VAL A 35 65.56 30.57 79.72
N SER A 36 65.13 31.65 80.37
CA SER A 36 63.70 32.01 80.44
C SER A 36 63.14 32.39 79.08
N ASN A 37 63.92 33.09 78.26
CA ASN A 37 63.54 33.46 76.89
C ASN A 37 63.45 32.22 75.98
N ASP A 38 64.46 31.36 76.01
CA ASP A 38 64.48 30.12 75.21
C ASP A 38 63.34 29.19 75.63
N GLN A 39 63.04 29.09 76.93
CA GLN A 39 61.89 28.34 77.43
C GLN A 39 60.56 28.89 76.88
N ALA A 40 60.40 30.21 76.78
CA ALA A 40 59.21 30.83 76.19
C ALA A 40 59.11 30.58 74.68
N VAL A 41 60.23 30.65 73.95
CA VAL A 41 60.27 30.33 72.51
C VAL A 41 59.89 28.88 72.27
N VAL A 42 60.48 27.93 73.02
CA VAL A 42 60.15 26.50 72.91
C VAL A 42 58.68 26.23 73.23
N ALA A 43 58.11 26.89 74.25
CA ALA A 43 56.69 26.74 74.58
C ALA A 43 55.77 27.25 73.45
N ASN A 44 56.09 28.41 72.87
CA ASN A 44 55.34 28.96 71.74
C ASN A 44 55.43 28.08 70.50
N GLU A 45 56.62 27.56 70.19
CA GLU A 45 56.83 26.67 69.05
C GLU A 45 56.11 25.32 69.23
N ALA A 46 56.13 24.76 70.45
CA ALA A 46 55.37 23.56 70.80
C ALA A 46 53.86 23.78 70.64
N GLN A 47 53.33 24.90 71.12
CA GLN A 47 51.92 25.25 70.94
C GLN A 47 51.55 25.41 69.46
N HIS A 48 52.40 26.07 68.67
CA HIS A 48 52.17 26.23 67.24
C HIS A 48 52.19 24.86 66.51
N ALA A 49 53.12 23.97 66.87
CA ALA A 49 53.18 22.62 66.33
C ALA A 49 51.92 21.81 66.69
N GLU A 50 51.41 21.92 67.92
CA GLU A 50 50.18 21.26 68.35
C GLU A 50 48.97 21.78 67.58
N GLN A 51 48.83 23.10 67.40
CA GLN A 51 47.78 23.69 66.58
C GLN A 51 47.85 23.22 65.12
N ALA A 52 49.06 23.11 64.55
CA ALA A 52 49.26 22.60 63.20
C ALA A 52 48.86 21.11 63.10
N ILE A 53 49.21 20.29 64.09
CA ILE A 53 48.81 18.88 64.15
C ILE A 53 47.30 18.74 64.22
N GLU A 54 46.63 19.50 65.09
CA GLU A 54 45.16 19.47 65.20
C GLU A 54 44.47 19.94 63.91
N GLY A 55 44.99 20.99 63.27
CA GLY A 55 44.50 21.44 61.96
C GLY A 55 44.66 20.38 60.86
N LEU A 56 45.80 19.69 60.82
CA LEU A 56 46.03 18.58 59.88
C LEU A 56 45.12 17.39 60.16
N LYS A 57 44.92 17.01 61.43
CA LYS A 57 43.98 15.95 61.81
C LYS A 57 42.55 16.27 61.35
N ALA A 58 42.08 17.50 61.59
CA ALA A 58 40.76 17.93 61.15
C ALA A 58 40.63 17.85 59.62
N ASN A 59 41.64 18.29 58.87
CA ASN A 59 41.65 18.18 57.42
C ASN A 59 41.62 16.73 56.93
N ILE A 60 42.37 15.83 57.58
CA ILE A 60 42.35 14.39 57.25
C ILE A 60 40.94 13.83 57.46
N THR A 61 40.29 14.09 58.59
CA THR A 61 38.92 13.61 58.85
C THR A 61 37.92 14.13 57.81
N VAL A 62 38.03 15.40 57.40
CA VAL A 62 37.17 15.96 56.34
C VAL A 62 37.44 15.30 54.98
N LEU A 63 38.71 15.06 54.64
CA LEU A 63 39.07 14.40 53.37
C LEU A 63 38.61 12.94 53.35
N GLU A 64 38.74 12.20 54.45
CA GLU A 64 38.24 10.83 54.59
C GLU A 64 36.72 10.75 54.44
N ALA A 65 35.98 11.71 55.02
CA ALA A 65 34.52 11.78 54.87
C ALA A 65 34.12 12.06 53.41
N ARG A 66 34.79 12.99 52.74
CA ARG A 66 34.54 13.29 51.32
C ARG A 66 34.89 12.11 50.42
N LEU A 67 35.97 11.39 50.70
CA LEU A 67 36.35 10.20 49.96
C LEU A 67 35.25 9.14 50.03
N ARG A 68 34.77 8.84 51.25
CA ARG A 68 33.67 7.88 51.46
C ARG A 68 32.40 8.29 50.74
N GLU A 69 32.03 9.57 50.81
CA GLU A 69 30.84 10.09 50.09
C GLU A 69 30.98 9.93 48.57
N THR A 70 32.17 10.17 48.01
CA THR A 70 32.42 9.97 46.59
C THR A 70 32.42 8.50 46.19
N GLU A 71 33.00 7.61 47.00
CA GLU A 71 32.97 6.16 46.80
C GLU A 71 31.53 5.63 46.79
N ASP A 72 30.72 6.04 47.77
CA ASP A 72 29.30 5.68 47.83
C ASP A 72 28.52 6.21 46.60
N THR A 73 28.84 7.41 46.14
CA THR A 73 28.20 8.01 44.96
C THR A 73 28.57 7.28 43.68
N VAL A 74 29.82 6.85 43.55
CA VAL A 74 30.27 6.01 42.44
C VAL A 74 29.55 4.67 42.47
N HIS A 75 29.51 3.98 43.61
CA HIS A 75 28.80 2.69 43.72
C HIS A 75 27.30 2.79 43.38
N ARG A 76 26.62 3.86 43.82
CA ARG A 76 25.22 4.09 43.43
C ARG A 76 25.06 4.31 41.93
N LYS A 77 25.97 5.06 41.31
CA LYS A 77 25.96 5.30 39.86
C LYS A 77 26.24 4.03 39.08
N ASP A 78 27.17 3.20 39.53
CA ASP A 78 27.49 1.91 38.89
C ASP A 78 26.30 0.96 38.96
N ALA A 79 25.62 0.88 40.11
CA ALA A 79 24.41 0.07 40.26
C ALA A 79 23.28 0.55 39.32
N ALA A 80 23.04 1.86 39.26
CA ALA A 80 22.03 2.44 38.38
C ALA A 80 22.39 2.26 36.88
N SER A 81 23.67 2.37 36.53
CA SER A 81 24.17 2.11 35.17
C SER A 81 23.94 0.65 34.79
N HIS A 82 24.26 -0.28 35.69
CA HIS A 82 24.07 -1.71 35.47
C HIS A 82 22.59 -2.06 35.28
N GLU A 83 21.70 -1.55 36.14
CA GLU A 83 20.24 -1.76 36.01
C GLU A 83 19.71 -1.21 34.67
N MET A 84 20.19 -0.03 34.25
CA MET A 84 19.84 0.54 32.94
C MET A 84 20.33 -0.35 31.79
N GLU A 85 21.57 -0.84 31.85
CA GLU A 85 22.13 -1.75 30.83
C GLU A 85 21.35 -3.07 30.74
N GLU A 86 20.94 -3.64 31.87
CA GLU A 86 20.09 -4.84 31.90
C GLU A 86 18.72 -4.58 31.27
N ASN A 87 18.07 -3.46 31.63
CA ASN A 87 16.78 -3.08 31.06
C ASN A 87 16.84 -2.84 29.55
N LEU A 88 17.86 -2.13 29.07
CA LEU A 88 18.06 -1.92 27.63
C LEU A 88 18.36 -3.25 26.92
N SER A 89 19.14 -4.14 27.55
CA SER A 89 19.46 -5.46 26.98
C SER A 89 18.23 -6.36 26.85
N THR A 90 17.29 -6.29 27.80
CA THR A 90 16.02 -7.03 27.71
C THR A 90 15.12 -6.44 26.63
N GLU A 91 14.97 -5.12 26.56
CA GLU A 91 14.17 -4.45 25.53
C GLU A 91 14.71 -4.72 24.11
N ILE A 92 16.03 -4.68 23.92
CA ILE A 92 16.66 -5.03 22.64
C ILE A 92 16.32 -6.47 22.24
N ARG A 93 16.38 -7.42 23.18
CA ARG A 93 16.07 -8.82 22.91
C ARG A 93 14.61 -9.02 22.53
N ASP A 94 13.70 -8.34 23.21
CA ASP A 94 12.27 -8.40 22.94
C ASP A 94 11.93 -7.78 21.58
N LEU A 95 12.51 -6.61 21.26
CA LEU A 95 12.37 -5.97 19.96
C LEU A 95 12.93 -6.87 18.83
N GLN A 96 14.10 -7.48 19.02
CA GLN A 96 14.65 -8.44 18.07
C GLN A 96 13.72 -9.64 17.85
N SER A 97 13.09 -10.16 18.90
CA SER A 97 12.09 -11.23 18.79
C SER A 97 10.86 -10.81 17.98
N VAL A 98 10.34 -9.61 18.23
CA VAL A 98 9.19 -9.06 17.50
C VAL A 98 9.53 -8.84 16.02
N VAL A 99 10.70 -8.28 15.73
CA VAL A 99 11.17 -8.09 14.34
C VAL A 99 11.23 -9.42 13.61
N LYS A 100 11.85 -10.44 14.21
CA LYS A 100 11.94 -11.78 13.61
C LYS A 100 10.56 -12.38 13.32
N LYS A 101 9.62 -12.32 14.27
CA LYS A 101 8.24 -12.83 14.06
C LYS A 101 7.51 -12.07 12.95
N LYS A 102 7.72 -10.76 12.82
CA LYS A 102 7.13 -9.97 11.74
C LYS A 102 7.73 -10.31 10.38
N GLU A 103 9.02 -10.58 10.33
CA GLU A 103 9.71 -11.00 9.10
C GLU A 103 9.19 -12.36 8.60
N GLU A 104 9.06 -13.34 9.49
CA GLU A 104 8.46 -14.65 9.18
C GLU A 104 7.00 -14.52 8.68
N ALA A 105 6.21 -13.62 9.29
CA ALA A 105 4.83 -13.36 8.84
C ALA A 105 4.76 -12.64 7.48
N LEU A 106 5.73 -11.76 7.18
CA LEU A 106 5.82 -11.10 5.88
C LEU A 106 6.22 -12.09 4.78
N GLU A 107 7.17 -12.98 5.05
CA GLU A 107 7.58 -14.04 4.10
C GLU A 107 6.39 -14.97 3.77
N SER A 108 5.63 -15.39 4.77
CA SER A 108 4.39 -16.16 4.54
C SER A 108 3.35 -15.40 3.72
N ARG A 109 3.20 -14.09 3.94
CA ARG A 109 2.26 -13.29 3.16
C ARG A 109 2.75 -13.10 1.72
N GLU A 110 4.06 -13.00 1.51
CA GLU A 110 4.65 -12.91 0.18
C GLU A 110 4.44 -14.19 -0.62
N SER A 111 4.57 -15.37 0.01
CA SER A 111 4.19 -16.63 -0.65
C SER A 111 2.70 -16.67 -1.02
N ASP A 112 1.80 -16.24 -0.13
CA ASP A 112 0.36 -16.21 -0.41
C ASP A 112 0.02 -15.26 -1.57
N VAL A 113 0.68 -14.10 -1.64
CA VAL A 113 0.50 -13.13 -2.74
C VAL A 113 0.97 -13.72 -4.07
N ASN A 114 2.10 -14.43 -4.08
CA ASN A 114 2.62 -15.09 -5.28
C ASN A 114 1.68 -16.22 -5.77
N ASP A 115 1.11 -16.98 -4.85
CA ASP A 115 0.11 -18.01 -5.16
C ASP A 115 -1.17 -17.40 -5.73
N LEU A 116 -1.67 -16.32 -5.12
CA LEU A 116 -2.85 -15.60 -5.61
C LEU A 116 -2.62 -14.98 -6.98
N LYS A 117 -1.44 -14.39 -7.21
CA LYS A 117 -1.05 -13.85 -8.51
C LYS A 117 -1.08 -14.93 -9.59
N SER A 118 -0.50 -16.10 -9.30
CA SER A 118 -0.51 -17.25 -10.22
C SER A 118 -1.94 -17.71 -10.54
N LYS A 119 -2.84 -17.73 -9.54
CA LYS A 119 -4.26 -18.04 -9.76
C LYS A 119 -4.98 -16.99 -10.61
N ILE A 120 -4.67 -15.71 -10.40
CA ILE A 120 -5.22 -14.61 -11.21
C ILE A 120 -4.78 -14.76 -12.67
N ASP A 121 -3.50 -15.04 -12.93
CA ASP A 121 -2.98 -15.20 -14.29
C ASP A 121 -3.71 -16.35 -15.03
N VAL A 122 -3.95 -17.47 -14.35
CA VAL A 122 -4.73 -18.59 -14.90
C VAL A 122 -6.18 -18.18 -15.21
N LEU A 123 -6.84 -17.45 -14.31
CA LEU A 123 -8.22 -16.99 -14.52
C LEU A 123 -8.30 -15.98 -15.68
N VAL A 124 -7.32 -15.09 -15.81
CA VAL A 124 -7.24 -14.12 -16.92
C VAL A 124 -7.13 -14.84 -18.26
N GLU A 125 -6.31 -15.90 -18.33
CA GLU A 125 -6.19 -16.73 -19.53
C GLU A 125 -7.51 -17.45 -19.86
N GLN A 126 -8.18 -18.03 -18.86
CA GLN A 126 -9.47 -18.70 -19.04
C GLN A 126 -10.58 -17.74 -19.52
N VAL A 127 -10.62 -16.53 -18.98
CA VAL A 127 -11.57 -15.49 -19.42
C VAL A 127 -11.27 -15.09 -20.86
N SER A 128 -10.01 -14.87 -21.21
CA SER A 128 -9.59 -14.51 -22.57
C SER A 128 -9.99 -15.59 -23.58
N GLN A 129 -9.78 -16.87 -23.26
CA GLN A 129 -10.20 -17.99 -24.10
C GLN A 129 -11.73 -18.06 -24.25
N SER A 130 -12.48 -17.84 -23.17
CA SER A 130 -13.95 -17.83 -23.20
C SER A 130 -14.48 -16.68 -24.06
N GLU A 131 -13.89 -15.48 -23.95
CA GLU A 131 -14.26 -14.32 -24.77
C GLU A 131 -14.02 -14.58 -26.27
N LEU A 132 -12.89 -15.21 -26.64
CA LEU A 132 -12.62 -15.60 -28.02
C LEU A 132 -13.65 -16.60 -28.54
N ALA A 133 -14.01 -17.62 -27.76
CA ALA A 133 -15.03 -18.60 -28.13
C ALA A 133 -16.41 -17.94 -28.33
N ILE A 134 -16.77 -16.97 -27.48
CA ILE A 134 -18.02 -16.20 -27.63
C ILE A 134 -17.99 -15.36 -28.91
N GLN A 135 -16.87 -14.72 -29.24
CA GLN A 135 -16.75 -13.94 -30.47
C GLN A 135 -16.87 -14.82 -31.72
N GLN A 136 -16.22 -15.99 -31.71
CA GLN A 136 -16.29 -16.93 -32.82
C GLN A 136 -17.71 -17.45 -33.04
N THR A 137 -18.36 -17.97 -31.99
CA THR A 137 -19.72 -18.49 -32.07
C THR A 137 -20.73 -17.43 -32.49
N LYS A 138 -20.54 -16.17 -32.05
CA LYS A 138 -21.35 -15.03 -32.51
C LYS A 138 -21.15 -14.74 -34.01
N GLY A 139 -19.91 -14.82 -34.50
CA GLY A 139 -19.60 -14.66 -35.92
C GLY A 139 -20.19 -15.77 -36.80
N GLU A 140 -20.10 -17.02 -36.33
CA GLU A 140 -20.70 -18.18 -36.98
C GLU A 140 -22.23 -18.05 -37.04
N ALA A 141 -22.88 -17.70 -35.92
CA ALA A 141 -24.31 -17.50 -35.87
C ALA A 141 -24.79 -16.36 -36.78
N ALA A 142 -24.03 -15.26 -36.86
CA ALA A 142 -24.36 -14.15 -37.77
C ALA A 142 -24.24 -14.55 -39.25
N SER A 143 -23.22 -15.34 -39.59
CA SER A 143 -23.01 -15.84 -40.95
C SER A 143 -24.10 -16.83 -41.37
N GLU A 144 -24.45 -17.77 -40.48
CA GLU A 144 -25.53 -18.73 -40.71
C GLU A 144 -26.88 -18.02 -40.87
N ALA A 145 -27.16 -17.00 -40.05
CA ALA A 145 -28.37 -16.18 -40.17
C ALA A 145 -28.44 -15.46 -41.53
N GLN A 146 -27.31 -14.88 -41.99
CA GLN A 146 -27.22 -14.25 -43.30
C GLN A 146 -27.47 -15.25 -44.44
N HIS A 147 -26.91 -16.47 -44.33
CA HIS A 147 -27.16 -17.54 -45.31
C HIS A 147 -28.63 -17.96 -45.35
N ALA A 148 -29.27 -18.12 -44.18
CA ALA A 148 -30.68 -18.44 -44.09
C ALA A 148 -31.56 -17.33 -44.70
N GLU A 149 -31.22 -16.07 -44.46
CA GLU A 149 -31.94 -14.91 -45.03
C GLU A 149 -31.84 -14.87 -46.57
N GLN A 150 -30.65 -15.11 -47.13
CA GLN A 150 -30.45 -15.24 -48.58
C GLN A 150 -31.28 -16.39 -49.18
N ALA A 151 -31.33 -17.53 -48.49
CA ALA A 151 -32.12 -18.68 -48.93
C ALA A 151 -33.63 -18.36 -48.93
N ILE A 152 -34.12 -17.68 -47.89
CA ILE A 152 -35.52 -17.23 -47.78
C ILE A 152 -35.86 -16.28 -48.94
N GLU A 153 -35.01 -15.28 -49.22
CA GLU A 153 -35.25 -14.35 -50.33
C GLU A 153 -35.24 -15.08 -51.68
N GLY A 154 -34.33 -16.04 -51.89
CA GLY A 154 -34.33 -16.90 -53.06
C GLY A 154 -35.60 -17.74 -53.22
N LEU A 155 -36.14 -18.27 -52.13
CA LEU A 155 -37.43 -18.99 -52.14
C LEU A 155 -38.61 -18.05 -52.41
N LYS A 156 -38.60 -16.84 -51.85
CA LYS A 156 -39.63 -15.83 -52.08
C LYS A 156 -39.72 -15.44 -53.56
N ILE A 157 -38.58 -15.27 -54.24
CA ILE A 157 -38.52 -15.02 -55.70
C ILE A 157 -39.11 -16.20 -56.49
N LYS A 158 -38.78 -17.45 -56.11
CA LYS A 158 -39.34 -18.65 -56.76
C LYS A 158 -40.85 -18.75 -56.57
N ILE A 159 -41.36 -18.46 -55.38
CA ILE A 159 -42.80 -18.44 -55.08
C ILE A 159 -43.50 -17.38 -55.96
N ALA A 160 -42.97 -16.16 -56.04
CA ALA A 160 -43.54 -15.10 -56.88
C ALA A 160 -43.57 -15.51 -58.37
N THR A 161 -42.51 -16.16 -58.85
CA THR A 161 -42.42 -16.68 -60.22
C THR A 161 -43.48 -17.75 -60.49
N LEU A 162 -43.61 -18.74 -59.59
CA LEU A 162 -44.61 -19.80 -59.69
C LEU A 162 -46.04 -19.23 -59.64
N GLN A 163 -46.31 -18.25 -58.76
CA GLN A 163 -47.61 -17.56 -58.70
C GLN A 163 -47.96 -16.84 -60.01
N ALA A 164 -46.98 -16.20 -60.65
CA ALA A 164 -47.17 -15.56 -61.95
C ALA A 164 -47.50 -16.58 -63.05
N GLN A 165 -46.75 -17.69 -63.11
CA GLN A 165 -47.00 -18.80 -64.04
C GLN A 165 -48.40 -19.41 -63.85
N LEU A 166 -48.81 -19.62 -62.60
CA LEU A 166 -50.11 -20.18 -62.25
C LEU A 166 -51.26 -19.22 -62.65
N SER A 167 -51.05 -17.90 -62.47
CA SER A 167 -51.99 -16.86 -62.91
C SER A 167 -52.13 -16.81 -64.43
N GLN A 168 -51.01 -16.89 -65.17
CA GLN A 168 -51.01 -16.95 -66.63
C GLN A 168 -51.75 -18.20 -67.14
N THR A 169 -51.45 -19.38 -66.56
CA THR A 169 -52.10 -20.64 -66.93
C THR A 169 -53.61 -20.57 -66.68
N LYS A 170 -54.03 -19.98 -65.56
CA LYS A 170 -55.45 -19.77 -65.24
C LYS A 170 -56.15 -18.86 -66.26
N GLN A 171 -55.50 -17.79 -66.73
CA GLN A 171 -56.06 -16.91 -67.78
C GLN A 171 -56.18 -17.63 -69.12
N ILE A 172 -55.18 -18.42 -69.52
CA ILE A 172 -55.22 -19.22 -70.75
C ILE A 172 -56.40 -20.20 -70.68
N PHE A 173 -56.56 -20.91 -69.56
CA PHE A 173 -57.68 -21.84 -69.39
C PHE A 173 -59.05 -21.14 -69.44
N ALA A 174 -59.19 -19.97 -68.81
CA ALA A 174 -60.41 -19.17 -68.91
C ALA A 174 -60.71 -18.72 -70.36
N GLY A 175 -59.68 -18.35 -71.12
CA GLY A 175 -59.78 -18.04 -72.54
C GLY A 175 -60.23 -19.24 -73.38
N ILE A 176 -59.64 -20.41 -73.13
CA ILE A 176 -60.02 -21.68 -73.80
C ILE A 176 -61.48 -22.05 -73.46
N ASP A 177 -61.89 -21.98 -72.19
CA ASP A 177 -63.27 -22.26 -71.77
C ASP A 177 -64.27 -21.37 -72.53
N SER A 178 -64.00 -20.07 -72.64
CA SER A 178 -64.84 -19.14 -73.42
C SER A 178 -64.86 -19.48 -74.92
N THR A 179 -63.74 -19.94 -75.47
CA THR A 179 -63.60 -20.32 -76.89
C THR A 179 -64.32 -21.63 -77.21
N ILE A 180 -64.42 -22.57 -76.26
CA ILE A 180 -65.16 -23.83 -76.43
C ILE A 180 -66.66 -23.61 -76.23
N LYS A 181 -67.06 -22.72 -75.31
CA LYS A 181 -68.47 -22.44 -75.01
C LYS A 181 -69.25 -21.86 -76.20
N GLY A 182 -68.60 -21.05 -77.04
CA GLY A 182 -69.22 -20.49 -78.24
C GLY A 182 -69.67 -21.57 -79.24
N PRO A 183 -68.75 -22.41 -79.76
CA PRO A 183 -69.07 -23.54 -80.63
C PRO A 183 -70.04 -24.56 -80.03
N ASP A 184 -69.99 -24.82 -78.72
CA ASP A 184 -70.94 -25.72 -78.06
C ASP A 184 -72.35 -25.12 -77.99
N GLN A 185 -72.47 -23.81 -77.71
CA GLN A 185 -73.77 -23.14 -77.79
C GLN A 185 -74.32 -23.10 -79.22
N ASP A 186 -73.44 -22.92 -80.22
CA ASP A 186 -73.81 -22.92 -81.63
C ASP A 186 -74.25 -24.32 -82.11
N ARG A 187 -73.46 -25.35 -81.79
CA ARG A 187 -73.84 -26.76 -82.01
C ARG A 187 -75.12 -27.14 -81.27
N ASN A 188 -75.33 -26.64 -80.05
CA ASN A 188 -76.54 -26.93 -79.29
C ASN A 188 -77.77 -26.26 -79.94
N ARG A 189 -77.63 -25.01 -80.45
CA ARG A 189 -78.69 -24.40 -81.28
C ARG A 189 -78.95 -25.22 -82.55
N GLN A 190 -77.90 -25.68 -83.21
CA GLN A 190 -77.98 -26.49 -84.42
C GLN A 190 -78.60 -27.88 -84.15
N ALA A 191 -78.34 -28.48 -83.00
CA ALA A 191 -78.93 -29.73 -82.56
C ALA A 191 -80.41 -29.58 -82.17
N ILE A 192 -80.78 -28.46 -81.53
CA ILE A 192 -82.20 -28.12 -81.27
C ILE A 192 -82.94 -27.92 -82.60
N ASP A 193 -82.33 -27.26 -83.57
CA ASP A 193 -82.88 -27.10 -84.92
C ASP A 193 -83.04 -28.46 -85.64
N LEU A 194 -82.00 -29.29 -85.65
CA LEU A 194 -82.06 -30.65 -86.20
C LEU A 194 -83.09 -31.53 -85.47
N HIS A 195 -83.23 -31.40 -84.15
CA HIS A 195 -84.24 -32.14 -83.40
C HIS A 195 -85.66 -31.68 -83.73
N ALA A 196 -85.88 -30.38 -83.94
CA ALA A 196 -87.14 -29.86 -84.47
C ALA A 196 -87.44 -30.41 -85.87
N GLN A 197 -86.42 -30.59 -86.71
CA GLN A 197 -86.54 -31.19 -88.05
C GLN A 197 -86.75 -32.72 -88.05
N LEU A 198 -86.31 -33.43 -87.01
CA LEU A 198 -86.46 -34.90 -86.89
C LEU A 198 -87.73 -35.34 -86.16
N LYS A 199 -88.42 -34.44 -85.45
CA LYS A 199 -89.71 -34.68 -84.78
C LYS A 199 -90.84 -35.16 -85.71
N PRO A 200 -90.88 -34.85 -87.03
CA PRO A 200 -91.83 -35.45 -87.97
C PRO A 200 -91.42 -36.84 -88.49
N ARG A 201 -90.20 -37.32 -88.21
CA ARG A 201 -89.65 -38.59 -88.77
C ARG A 201 -89.63 -39.77 -87.79
N THR A 202 -90.05 -39.58 -86.53
CA THR A 202 -90.14 -40.65 -85.52
C THR A 202 -91.46 -41.44 -85.55
N ASN A 203 -92.13 -41.55 -86.70
CA ASN A 203 -93.28 -42.44 -86.86
C ASN A 203 -92.98 -43.49 -87.93
N GLY A 204 -92.18 -44.48 -87.56
CA GLY A 204 -92.03 -45.69 -88.37
C GLY A 204 -90.69 -46.36 -88.16
N ILE A 205 -90.77 -47.59 -87.67
CA ILE A 205 -89.79 -48.69 -87.71
C ILE A 205 -89.23 -49.06 -86.33
N LYS A 206 -89.86 -50.10 -85.80
CA LYS A 206 -89.43 -50.98 -84.71
C LYS A 206 -88.40 -52.00 -85.23
N ASN A 207 -87.72 -52.65 -84.27
CA ASN A 207 -86.82 -53.82 -84.36
C ASN A 207 -85.35 -53.45 -84.63
N SER A 208 -84.32 -54.05 -84.03
CA SER A 208 -84.17 -55.14 -83.06
C SER A 208 -82.66 -55.34 -82.75
N LYS A 209 -82.33 -55.71 -81.49
CA LYS A 209 -81.29 -56.69 -81.06
C LYS A 209 -79.77 -56.40 -81.21
N ALA A 210 -79.02 -57.02 -80.27
CA ALA A 210 -77.57 -57.29 -80.14
C ALA A 210 -76.74 -56.25 -79.33
N GLU A 211 -76.39 -56.56 -78.07
CA GLU A 211 -75.14 -57.23 -77.59
C GLU A 211 -73.95 -56.24 -77.52
N ALA A 212 -73.58 -55.76 -76.33
CA ALA A 212 -72.66 -56.36 -75.35
C ALA A 212 -71.18 -56.03 -75.63
N LEU A 213 -70.54 -55.28 -74.72
CA LEU A 213 -69.10 -55.32 -74.35
C LEU A 213 -68.74 -54.13 -73.44
N VAL A 214 -68.67 -54.31 -72.12
CA VAL A 214 -67.80 -53.51 -71.24
C VAL A 214 -67.40 -54.38 -70.05
N GLY A 215 -66.10 -54.59 -69.87
CA GLY A 215 -65.58 -55.28 -68.70
C GLY A 215 -64.07 -55.47 -68.72
N ILE A 216 -63.30 -54.38 -68.60
CA ILE A 216 -61.93 -54.47 -68.10
C ILE A 216 -61.79 -53.44 -66.98
N LYS A 217 -61.74 -53.93 -65.74
CA LYS A 217 -61.29 -53.17 -64.58
C LYS A 217 -60.22 -54.01 -63.90
N ALA A 218 -58.97 -53.64 -64.12
CA ALA A 218 -57.82 -54.21 -63.42
C ALA A 218 -57.73 -53.58 -62.02
N GLN A 219 -57.51 -54.45 -61.05
CA GLN A 219 -57.41 -54.19 -59.62
C GLN A 219 -55.94 -54.23 -59.19
N ALA A 220 -55.59 -53.26 -58.33
CA ALA A 220 -54.57 -53.26 -57.28
C ALA A 220 -53.17 -53.82 -57.53
N ILE A 221 -52.15 -53.04 -57.14
CA ILE A 221 -51.25 -53.47 -56.07
C ILE A 221 -51.07 -52.29 -55.11
N SER A 222 -51.39 -52.54 -53.85
CA SER A 222 -51.12 -51.72 -52.68
C SER A 222 -50.49 -52.65 -51.67
N THR A 223 -49.24 -52.38 -51.26
CA THR A 223 -48.60 -52.94 -50.06
C THR A 223 -47.29 -52.13 -49.85
N VAL A 224 -47.18 -51.34 -48.76
CA VAL A 224 -46.67 -51.73 -47.40
C VAL A 224 -45.12 -51.66 -47.42
N VAL A 225 -44.37 -51.05 -46.48
CA VAL A 225 -44.47 -50.81 -45.03
C VAL A 225 -43.32 -49.83 -44.68
N ALA A 226 -43.49 -48.78 -43.86
CA ALA A 226 -43.46 -48.69 -42.39
C ALA A 226 -42.08 -48.40 -41.75
N GLY A 227 -42.15 -47.73 -40.59
CA GLY A 227 -41.05 -47.42 -39.66
C GLY A 227 -40.97 -45.92 -39.38
N GLU A 228 -41.72 -45.32 -38.45
CA GLU A 228 -41.41 -45.21 -36.99
C GLU A 228 -40.02 -44.61 -36.70
N GLN A 229 -39.78 -43.70 -35.76
CA GLN A 229 -40.53 -42.94 -34.76
C GLN A 229 -39.48 -42.04 -34.02
N LEU A 230 -39.92 -41.19 -33.09
CA LEU A 230 -39.15 -40.42 -32.09
C LEU A 230 -38.43 -39.14 -32.55
N LYS A 231 -38.30 -38.08 -31.74
CA LYS A 231 -39.04 -37.52 -30.59
C LYS A 231 -38.33 -36.20 -30.24
N THR A 232 -39.14 -35.21 -29.87
CA THR A 232 -38.95 -34.17 -28.84
C THR A 232 -37.57 -33.54 -28.60
N GLY A 233 -37.53 -32.22 -28.74
CA GLY A 233 -36.52 -31.34 -28.15
C GLY A 233 -36.94 -29.89 -28.32
N GLU A 234 -37.81 -29.40 -27.43
CA GLU A 234 -37.90 -27.96 -27.13
C GLU A 234 -36.55 -27.48 -26.62
N GLU A 235 -36.09 -26.29 -27.01
CA GLU A 235 -35.98 -25.18 -26.06
C GLU A 235 -35.48 -23.88 -26.74
N LYS A 236 -36.09 -22.81 -26.22
CA LYS A 236 -35.86 -21.38 -26.44
C LYS A 236 -34.53 -20.96 -25.79
N PRO A 237 -33.94 -19.81 -26.15
CA PRO A 237 -34.04 -18.72 -25.17
C PRO A 237 -34.21 -17.32 -25.78
N THR A 238 -34.81 -16.46 -24.97
CA THR A 238 -34.83 -15.01 -25.13
C THR A 238 -34.04 -14.40 -23.98
N THR A 239 -33.61 -13.15 -24.19
CA THR A 239 -33.31 -12.09 -23.22
C THR A 239 -32.00 -12.16 -22.42
N SER A 240 -30.99 -11.50 -22.99
CA SER A 240 -30.29 -10.33 -22.43
C SER A 240 -30.70 -9.87 -21.02
N HIS A 241 -29.72 -9.81 -20.10
CA HIS A 241 -29.52 -8.65 -19.24
C HIS A 241 -28.07 -8.59 -18.73
N PHE A 242 -27.24 -7.74 -19.33
CA PHE A 242 -25.98 -7.29 -18.74
C PHE A 242 -26.11 -5.80 -18.42
N GLN A 243 -26.08 -5.47 -17.12
CA GLN A 243 -25.84 -4.13 -16.64
C GLN A 243 -24.32 -3.90 -16.63
N ALA A 244 -23.83 -3.11 -17.59
CA ALA A 244 -22.52 -2.50 -17.51
C ALA A 244 -22.64 -1.23 -16.66
N ALA A 245 -22.25 -1.33 -15.39
CA ALA A 245 -21.99 -0.16 -14.56
C ALA A 245 -20.73 0.53 -15.10
N GLY A 246 -20.92 1.74 -15.63
CA GLY A 246 -19.84 2.56 -16.16
C GLY A 246 -18.84 2.95 -15.08
N VAL A 247 -17.59 2.54 -15.27
CA VAL A 247 -16.44 3.18 -14.64
C VAL A 247 -16.15 4.43 -15.48
N THR A 248 -16.64 5.57 -15.00
CA THR A 248 -16.16 6.88 -15.45
C THR A 248 -14.87 7.15 -14.69
N SER A 249 -13.73 6.79 -15.28
CA SER A 249 -12.45 7.44 -14.94
C SER A 249 -12.54 8.88 -15.43
N ILE A 250 -12.90 9.78 -14.51
CA ILE A 250 -12.68 11.20 -14.69
C ILE A 250 -11.32 11.52 -14.07
N VAL A 251 -10.27 11.32 -14.87
CA VAL A 251 -9.03 12.08 -14.75
C VAL A 251 -9.33 13.46 -15.30
N THR A 252 -9.71 14.40 -14.45
CA THR A 252 -9.41 15.84 -14.63
C THR A 252 -9.76 16.57 -13.34
N GLU A 253 -8.77 16.95 -12.52
CA GLU A 253 -8.99 18.04 -11.56
C GLU A 253 -7.65 18.69 -11.18
N ALA A 254 -7.36 19.77 -11.92
CA ALA A 254 -6.54 20.92 -11.58
C ALA A 254 -5.03 20.70 -11.32
N ALA A 255 -4.23 21.58 -11.90
CA ALA A 255 -2.84 21.82 -11.51
C ALA A 255 -2.79 22.14 -10.01
N ARG A 256 -2.64 21.10 -9.17
CA ARG A 256 -2.24 21.30 -7.79
C ARG A 256 -0.78 21.68 -7.85
N GLU A 257 -0.48 22.90 -7.45
CA GLU A 257 0.87 23.28 -7.06
C GLU A 257 1.32 22.27 -5.99
N THR A 258 2.11 21.28 -6.41
CA THR A 258 2.66 20.23 -5.55
C THR A 258 4.07 20.64 -5.13
N VAL A 259 4.42 20.29 -3.90
CA VAL A 259 5.77 20.54 -3.40
C VAL A 259 6.73 19.64 -4.17
N SER A 260 7.76 20.22 -4.78
CA SER A 260 8.77 19.49 -5.53
C SER A 260 9.57 18.54 -4.63
N HIS A 261 9.98 17.39 -5.17
CA HIS A 261 10.84 16.44 -4.46
C HIS A 261 12.16 17.09 -4.00
N ASP A 262 12.73 18.02 -4.78
CA ASP A 262 13.94 18.77 -4.39
C ASP A 262 13.71 19.62 -3.12
N THR A 263 12.49 20.12 -2.92
CA THR A 263 12.13 20.87 -1.72
C THR A 263 12.10 19.95 -0.51
N PHE A 264 11.58 18.74 -0.65
CA PHE A 264 11.61 17.73 0.41
C PHE A 264 13.01 17.24 0.72
N ASP A 265 13.85 16.98 -0.28
CA ASP A 265 15.24 16.56 -0.06
C ASP A 265 16.04 17.63 0.69
N ARG A 266 15.86 18.89 0.30
CA ARG A 266 16.45 20.04 1.00
C ARG A 266 15.92 20.18 2.43
N MET A 267 14.61 19.98 2.63
CA MET A 267 13.98 20.00 3.94
C MET A 267 14.52 18.91 4.85
N ILE A 268 14.67 17.67 4.34
CA ILE A 268 15.22 16.54 5.08
C ILE A 268 16.67 16.80 5.48
N ALA A 269 17.50 17.30 4.56
CA ALA A 269 18.91 17.60 4.83
C ALA A 269 19.08 18.69 5.90
N GLU A 270 18.33 19.78 5.81
CA GLU A 270 18.36 20.86 6.81
C GLU A 270 17.78 20.40 8.15
N PHE A 271 16.64 19.69 8.14
CA PHE A 271 16.03 19.18 9.37
C PHE A 271 16.96 18.20 10.11
N SER A 272 17.66 17.32 9.38
CA SER A 272 18.69 16.44 9.92
C SER A 272 19.80 17.21 10.63
N LYS A 273 20.25 18.32 10.04
CA LYS A 273 21.28 19.18 10.60
C LYS A 273 20.80 19.94 11.84
N LEU A 274 19.56 20.42 11.86
CA LEU A 274 19.00 21.19 12.98
C LEU A 274 18.69 20.32 14.20
N THR A 275 18.29 19.07 13.98
CA THR A 275 17.91 18.13 15.05
C THR A 275 19.06 17.18 15.44
N ASN A 276 20.23 17.28 14.80
CA ASN A 276 21.38 16.39 14.99
C ASN A 276 21.06 14.89 14.83
N VAL A 277 20.02 14.55 14.06
CA VAL A 277 19.66 13.17 13.74
C VAL A 277 20.25 12.75 12.39
N MET A 278 20.50 11.45 12.23
CA MET A 278 20.93 10.88 10.94
C MET A 278 19.93 11.20 9.83
N GLY A 279 20.40 11.45 8.61
CA GLY A 279 19.55 11.82 7.48
C GLY A 279 18.45 10.81 7.15
N SER A 280 18.69 9.52 7.40
CA SER A 280 17.68 8.46 7.26
C SER A 280 16.54 8.61 8.28
N ILE A 281 16.85 9.01 9.52
CA ILE A 281 15.86 9.27 10.57
C ILE A 281 15.08 10.55 10.26
N ALA A 282 15.77 11.61 9.83
CA ALA A 282 15.13 12.84 9.36
C ALA A 282 14.15 12.58 8.21
N SER A 283 14.54 11.77 7.22
CA SER A 283 13.67 11.36 6.10
C SER A 283 12.43 10.63 6.59
N LEU A 284 12.58 9.73 7.58
CA LEU A 284 11.47 8.99 8.16
C LEU A 284 10.49 9.92 8.89
N ILE A 285 11.00 10.85 9.70
CA ILE A 285 10.19 11.84 10.44
C ILE A 285 9.38 12.71 9.46
N VAL A 286 10.01 13.21 8.40
CA VAL A 286 9.34 14.02 7.37
C VAL A 286 8.26 13.21 6.64
N ARG A 287 8.52 11.94 6.30
CA ARG A 287 7.53 11.05 5.67
C ARG A 287 6.35 10.75 6.58
N ASP A 288 6.59 10.50 7.86
CA ASP A 288 5.52 10.22 8.82
C ASP A 288 4.65 11.46 9.06
N HIS A 289 5.26 12.65 9.10
CA HIS A 289 4.51 13.91 9.16
C HIS A 289 3.67 14.15 7.90
N VAL A 290 4.20 13.87 6.71
CA VAL A 290 3.45 13.92 5.45
C VAL A 290 2.29 12.92 5.45
N ARG A 291 2.52 11.70 5.93
CA ARG A 291 1.48 10.66 6.05
C ARG A 291 0.40 11.04 7.06
N ALA A 292 0.74 11.74 8.14
CA ALA A 292 -0.24 12.24 9.12
C ALA A 292 -1.24 13.27 8.52
N PHE A 293 -0.95 13.79 7.33
CA PHE A 293 -1.85 14.62 6.56
C PHE A 293 -2.70 13.83 5.54
N ASP A 294 -2.62 12.50 5.52
CA ASP A 294 -3.20 11.59 4.51
C ASP A 294 -2.69 11.87 3.08
N GLU A 295 -1.47 12.38 2.96
CA GLU A 295 -0.83 12.72 1.68
C GLU A 295 0.44 11.89 1.47
N SER A 296 0.93 11.90 0.24
CA SER A 296 2.23 11.31 -0.12
C SER A 296 3.20 12.38 -0.58
N MET A 297 4.51 12.12 -0.45
CA MET A 297 5.55 13.09 -0.87
C MET A 297 5.47 13.41 -2.36
N GLU A 298 4.98 12.49 -3.19
CA GLU A 298 4.86 12.63 -4.64
C GLU A 298 3.73 13.59 -5.05
N ASN A 299 2.72 13.77 -4.20
CA ASN A 299 1.51 14.55 -4.51
C ASN A 299 1.16 15.58 -3.42
N PHE A 300 2.12 15.93 -2.57
CA PHE A 300 1.85 16.79 -1.42
C PHE A 300 1.47 18.21 -1.84
N PRO A 301 0.31 18.74 -1.43
CA PRO A 301 -0.16 20.05 -1.88
C PRO A 301 0.59 21.20 -1.20
N GLN A 302 1.01 22.20 -1.98
CA GLN A 302 1.78 23.36 -1.51
C GLN A 302 0.99 24.21 -0.49
N THR A 303 -0.34 24.23 -0.58
CA THR A 303 -1.22 24.91 0.39
C THR A 303 -1.11 24.34 1.81
N ARG A 304 -0.65 23.09 1.97
CA ARG A 304 -0.46 22.44 3.27
C ARG A 304 1.00 22.48 3.75
N LEU A 305 1.94 22.96 2.94
CA LEU A 305 3.36 23.05 3.27
C LEU A 305 3.60 23.85 4.56
N LYS A 306 2.89 24.96 4.74
CA LYS A 306 2.99 25.77 5.97
C LYS A 306 2.60 24.99 7.23
N LYS A 307 1.55 24.17 7.14
CA LYS A 307 1.09 23.33 8.26
C LYS A 307 2.08 22.19 8.53
N LEU A 308 2.66 21.61 7.48
CA LEU A 308 3.70 20.60 7.61
C LEU A 308 4.95 21.16 8.30
N LEU A 309 5.41 22.34 7.87
CA LEU A 309 6.54 23.02 8.49
C LEU A 309 6.27 23.34 9.96
N GLU A 310 5.07 23.79 10.30
CA GLU A 310 4.69 24.05 11.70
C GLU A 310 4.74 22.77 12.55
N SER A 311 4.27 21.63 12.03
CA SER A 311 4.38 20.35 12.73
C SER A 311 5.84 19.91 12.89
N LEU A 312 6.63 19.94 11.81
CA LEU A 312 8.06 19.59 11.86
C LEU A 312 8.86 20.51 12.79
N SER A 313 8.49 21.78 12.87
CA SER A 313 9.14 22.76 13.74
C SER A 313 9.03 22.41 15.24
N LYS A 314 8.04 21.58 15.63
CA LYS A 314 7.89 21.12 17.02
C LYS A 314 8.94 20.08 17.41
N GLU A 315 9.54 19.42 16.42
CA GLU A 315 10.62 18.43 16.62
C GLU A 315 12.00 19.10 16.76
N ILE A 316 12.08 20.43 16.58
CA ILE A 316 13.31 21.22 16.76
C ILE A 316 13.28 21.84 18.16
N SER A 317 14.26 21.50 18.99
CA SER A 317 14.31 21.95 20.39
C SER A 317 14.69 23.42 20.57
N ASP A 318 15.43 24.02 19.63
CA ASP A 318 15.88 25.41 19.72
C ASP A 318 14.90 26.36 19.01
N ASP A 319 14.31 27.29 19.77
CA ASP A 319 13.30 28.24 19.28
C ASP A 319 13.80 29.17 18.17
N LYS A 320 15.09 29.50 18.15
CA LYS A 320 15.70 30.34 17.12
C LYS A 320 15.88 29.56 15.82
N LEU A 321 16.35 28.32 15.93
CA LEU A 321 16.49 27.41 14.78
C LEU A 321 15.13 27.03 14.19
N LYS A 322 14.12 26.87 15.04
CA LYS A 322 12.73 26.65 14.65
C LYS A 322 12.18 27.78 13.77
N ALA A 323 12.37 29.03 14.19
CA ALA A 323 11.94 30.19 13.43
C ALA A 323 12.66 30.31 12.08
N ASP A 324 13.98 30.10 12.06
CA ASP A 324 14.80 30.13 10.82
C ASP A 324 14.38 29.03 9.83
N PHE A 325 14.10 27.82 10.33
CA PHE A 325 13.58 26.71 9.53
C PHE A 325 12.24 27.05 8.86
N CYS A 326 11.28 27.57 9.63
CA CYS A 326 9.98 27.98 9.08
C CYS A 326 10.10 29.13 8.08
N GLU A 327 11.01 30.09 8.28
CA GLU A 327 11.19 31.21 7.35
C GLU A 327 11.77 30.76 6.00
N ARG A 328 12.75 29.84 6.02
CA ARG A 328 13.42 29.33 4.80
C ARG A 328 12.49 28.58 3.87
N PHE A 329 11.58 27.78 4.42
CA PHE A 329 10.65 26.96 3.62
C PHE A 329 9.25 27.57 3.51
N GLY A 330 8.93 28.62 4.29
CA GLY A 330 7.63 29.29 4.26
C GLY A 330 7.40 30.22 3.06
N LYS A 331 8.42 30.43 2.23
CA LYS A 331 8.38 31.28 1.01
C LYS A 331 8.45 30.48 -0.29
N VAL A 332 8.42 29.14 -0.22
CA VAL A 332 8.55 28.21 -1.36
C VAL A 332 7.23 28.04 -2.08
#